data_AF-A0A0D0DTQ9-F1
#
_entry.id   AF-A0A0D0DTQ9-F1
#
_cell.length_a   1.000
_cell.length_b   1.000
_cell.length_c   1.000
_cell.angle_alpha   90.00
_cell.angle_beta   90.00
_cell.angle_gamma   90.00
#
_symmetry.space_group_name_H-M   'P 1'
#
loop_
_entity.id
_entity.type
_entity.pdbx_description
1 polymer ?
#
loop_
_entity_poly.entity_id
_entity_poly.type
_entity_poly.pdbx_seq_one_letter_code
_entity_poly.pdbx_strand_id
1 'polypeptide(L)' 'LIGVYPSHGITLAPNEGMVSLLQIKKQDLSVIPGTWVPIKHGKYQGNLMQVTDI' A
#
# COMPACT_ATOMS: atom_id res chain seq x y z
N LEU A 1 26.06 -3.06 -8.11
CA LEU A 1 25.31 -2.26 -7.11
C LEU A 1 24.63 -1.11 -7.84
N ILE A 2 23.46 -1.38 -8.43
CA ILE A 2 22.64 -0.37 -9.10
C ILE A 2 21.58 0.06 -8.06
N GLY A 3 21.46 1.37 -7.79
CA GLY A 3 20.40 1.92 -6.93
C GLY A 3 20.83 2.66 -5.65
N VAL A 4 22.13 2.85 -5.40
CA VAL A 4 22.59 3.68 -4.27
C VAL A 4 23.00 5.05 -4.79
N TYR A 5 22.26 6.10 -4.38
CA TYR A 5 22.57 7.49 -4.66
C TYR A 5 23.11 8.16 -3.38
N PRO A 6 24.44 8.28 -3.21
CA PRO A 6 25.05 8.83 -2.00
C PRO A 6 25.01 10.37 -1.92
N SER A 7 24.33 11.04 -2.85
CA SER A 7 24.29 12.51 -2.95
C SER A 7 23.71 13.19 -1.72
N HIS A 8 22.91 12.48 -0.93
CA HIS A 8 22.47 12.89 0.40
C HIS A 8 22.98 11.85 1.39
N GLY A 9 23.84 12.26 2.33
CA GLY A 9 24.52 11.36 3.27
C GLY A 9 23.58 10.45 4.08
N ILE A 10 24.12 9.39 4.66
CA ILE A 10 23.37 8.44 5.48
C ILE A 10 22.80 9.19 6.69
N THR A 11 21.46 9.23 6.80
CA THR A 11 20.78 9.86 7.94
C THR A 11 20.53 8.81 9.03
N LEU A 12 20.93 9.11 10.26
CA LEU A 12 20.70 8.23 11.41
C LEU A 12 19.21 8.28 11.80
N ALA A 13 18.57 7.11 11.87
CA ALA A 13 17.20 7.00 12.37
C ALA A 13 17.17 7.20 13.91
N PRO A 14 16.20 7.96 14.45
CA PRO A 14 15.99 8.09 15.89
C PRO A 14 15.62 6.76 16.56
N ASN A 15 16.03 6.56 17.82
CA ASN A 15 15.80 5.34 18.60
C ASN A 15 14.32 5.07 18.92
N GLU A 16 13.51 6.11 19.14
CA GLU A 16 12.08 5.99 19.48
C GLU A 16 11.21 5.47 18.31
N GLY A 17 11.63 5.69 17.06
CA GLY A 17 10.84 5.39 15.86
C GLY A 17 11.19 4.08 15.14
N MET A 18 12.20 3.33 15.61
CA MET A 18 12.75 2.16 14.89
C MET A 18 11.72 1.05 14.68
N VAL A 19 10.77 0.89 15.61
CA VAL A 19 9.68 -0.10 15.49
C VAL A 19 8.77 0.21 14.30
N SER A 20 8.54 1.49 13.98
CA SER A 20 7.68 1.89 12.86
C SER A 20 8.26 1.49 11.50
N LEU A 21 9.58 1.47 11.37
CA LEU A 21 10.25 1.05 10.12
C LEU A 21 10.02 -0.43 9.78
N LEU A 22 9.68 -1.24 10.78
CA LEU A 22 9.36 -2.66 10.64
C LEU A 22 7.84 -2.93 10.66
N GLN A 23 7.02 -1.88 10.73
CA GLN A 23 5.57 -2.05 10.64
C GLN A 23 5.19 -2.48 9.23
N ILE A 24 4.93 -3.77 9.09
CA ILE A 24 4.23 -4.28 7.91
C ILE A 24 2.80 -3.79 8.04
N LYS A 25 2.44 -2.75 7.29
CA LYS A 25 1.05 -2.33 7.13
C LYS A 25 0.32 -3.44 6.36
N LYS A 26 -0.22 -4.40 7.09
CA LYS A 26 -1.15 -5.36 6.51
C LYS A 26 -2.33 -4.56 5.99
N GLN A 27 -2.45 -4.49 4.67
CA GLN A 27 -3.62 -3.90 4.06
C GLN A 27 -4.73 -4.94 4.19
N ASP A 28 -5.46 -4.91 5.30
CA ASP A 28 -6.68 -5.68 5.44
C ASP A 28 -7.70 -5.11 4.45
N LEU A 29 -7.79 -5.75 3.29
CA LEU A 29 -8.85 -5.50 2.32
C LEU A 29 -10.11 -6.15 2.87
N SER A 30 -10.83 -5.45 3.75
CA SER A 30 -12.17 -5.86 4.17
C SER A 30 -13.12 -5.63 3.00
N VAL A 31 -13.17 -6.59 2.09
CA VAL A 31 -14.17 -6.61 1.02
C VAL A 31 -15.46 -7.14 1.65
N ILE A 32 -16.48 -6.30 1.70
CA ILE A 32 -17.79 -6.66 2.26
C ILE A 32 -18.76 -6.81 1.08
N PRO A 33 -19.48 -7.94 0.94
CA PRO A 33 -20.49 -8.10 -0.09
C PRO A 33 -21.53 -6.97 -0.02
N GLY A 34 -21.93 -6.47 -1.18
CA GLY A 34 -22.80 -5.31 -1.33
C GLY A 34 -22.10 -3.94 -1.34
N THR A 35 -20.81 -3.87 -0.98
CA THR A 35 -20.02 -2.63 -1.06
C THR A 35 -19.62 -2.31 -2.50
N TRP A 36 -19.54 -1.03 -2.84
CA TRP A 36 -19.06 -0.56 -4.13
C TRP A 36 -17.56 -0.27 -4.09
N VAL A 37 -16.80 -0.89 -4.98
CA VAL A 37 -15.34 -0.76 -5.04
C VAL A 37 -14.94 -0.32 -6.46
N PRO A 38 -14.00 0.64 -6.61
CA PRO A 38 -13.49 1.03 -7.91
C PRO A 38 -12.58 -0.06 -8.49
N ILE A 39 -12.76 -0.35 -9.77
CA ILE A 39 -11.89 -1.28 -10.49
C ILE A 39 -10.56 -0.59 -10.82
N LYS A 40 -9.45 -1.21 -10.40
CA LYS A 40 -8.10 -0.63 -10.55
C LYS A 40 -7.42 -0.95 -11.88
N HIS A 41 -7.81 -2.02 -12.58
CA HIS A 41 -7.14 -2.50 -13.79
C HIS A 41 -8.13 -3.07 -14.82
N GLY A 42 -7.74 -3.07 -16.10
CA GLY A 42 -8.51 -3.68 -17.19
C GLY A 42 -9.53 -2.74 -17.85
N LYS A 43 -10.39 -3.30 -18.71
CA LYS A 43 -11.33 -2.54 -19.57
C LYS A 43 -12.28 -1.61 -18.81
N TYR A 44 -12.60 -1.95 -17.56
CA TYR A 44 -13.55 -1.20 -16.72
C TYR A 44 -12.87 -0.35 -15.66
N GLN A 45 -11.56 -0.09 -15.79
CA GLN A 45 -10.81 0.75 -14.85
C GLN A 45 -11.52 2.10 -14.63
N GLY A 46 -11.65 2.49 -13.36
CA GLY A 46 -12.33 3.73 -12.96
C GLY A 46 -13.83 3.61 -12.75
N ASN A 47 -14.47 2.52 -13.19
CA ASN A 47 -15.88 2.26 -12.90
C ASN A 47 -16.06 1.67 -11.50
N LEU A 48 -17.22 1.95 -10.90
CA LEU A 48 -17.65 1.35 -9.65
C LEU A 48 -18.34 0.02 -9.92
N MET A 49 -17.95 -1.02 -9.19
CA MET A 49 -18.62 -2.31 -9.19
C MET A 49 -19.05 -2.69 -7.79
N GLN A 50 -20.20 -3.35 -7.70
CA GLN A 50 -20.67 -3.92 -6.45
C GLN A 50 -20.03 -5.30 -6.24
N VAL A 51 -19.56 -5.55 -5.02
CA VAL A 51 -19.05 -6.86 -4.61
C VAL A 51 -20.24 -7.80 -4.45
N THR A 52 -20.31 -8.86 -5.25
CA THR A 52 -21.37 -9.88 -5.13
C THR A 52 -20.98 -11.02 -4.20
N ASP A 53 -19.71 -11.44 -4.25
CA ASP A 53 -19.13 -12.53 -3.45
C ASP A 53 -17.60 -12.32 -3.29
N ILE A 54 -16.94 -13.04 -2.36
CA ILE A 54 -15.49 -12.94 -2.07
C ILE A 54 -14.74 -14.17 -2.56
#